data_AF-A0A1V5UCP3-F1
#
_entry.id   AF-A0A1V5UCP3-F1
#
_cell.length_a   1.000
_cell.length_b   1.000
_cell.length_c   1.000
_cell.angle_alpha   90.00
_cell.angle_beta   90.00
_cell.angle_gamma   90.00
#
_symmetry.space_group_name_H-M   'P 1'
#
loop_
_entity.id
_entity.type
_entity.pdbx_description
1 polymer ?
#
loop_
_entity_poly.entity_id
_entity_poly.type
_entity_poly.pdbx_seq_one_letter_code
_entity_poly.pdbx_strand_id
1 'polypeptide(L)'
;MIKKITLLTAAIELITVFFRFALEMKAGETTKAVSALTLGIRIHHGYAGLALITASAFFSEKYKKIAFITGASLFLSDLIHHFVVLKLITGSAEFDIFYR
;
A
#
# COMPACT_ATOMS: atom_id res chain seq x y z
N MET A 1 8.53 -18.20 5.17
CA MET A 1 7.76 -17.31 4.27
C MET A 1 7.20 -16.13 5.04
N ILE A 2 6.44 -16.39 6.12
CA ILE A 2 5.88 -15.39 7.03
C ILE A 2 6.93 -14.35 7.46
N LYS A 3 8.09 -14.78 7.99
CA LYS A 3 9.19 -13.85 8.37
C LYS A 3 9.59 -12.85 7.26
N LYS A 4 9.62 -13.28 5.99
CA LYS A 4 9.97 -12.39 4.87
C LYS A 4 8.86 -11.37 4.60
N ILE A 5 7.60 -11.81 4.65
CA ILE A 5 6.43 -10.93 4.51
C ILE A 5 6.41 -9.92 5.65
N THR A 6 6.57 -10.35 6.90
CA THR A 6 6.58 -9.46 8.06
C THR A 6 7.69 -8.41 7.97
N LEU A 7 8.93 -8.81 7.64
CA LEU A 7 10.05 -7.88 7.50
C LEU A 7 9.83 -6.88 6.36
N LEU A 8 9.36 -7.34 5.20
CA LEU A 8 9.10 -6.45 4.07
C LEU A 8 7.91 -5.52 4.32
N THR A 9 6.85 -6.03 4.96
CA THR A 9 5.70 -5.21 5.40
C THR A 9 6.16 -4.11 6.34
N ALA A 10 6.96 -4.44 7.35
CA ALA A 10 7.50 -3.45 8.28
C ALA A 10 8.39 -2.41 7.57
N ALA A 11 9.23 -2.84 6.63
CA ALA A 11 10.07 -1.92 5.85
C ALA A 11 9.24 -0.96 4.99
N ILE A 12 8.23 -1.46 4.27
CA ILE A 12 7.32 -0.63 3.48
C ILE A 12 6.56 0.33 4.40
N GLU A 13 6.05 -0.16 5.53
CA GLU A 13 5.31 0.68 6.49
C GLU A 13 6.18 1.81 7.04
N LEU A 14 7.42 1.52 7.43
CA LEU A 14 8.36 2.55 7.91
C LEU A 14 8.59 3.64 6.84
N ILE A 15 8.72 3.25 5.58
CA ILE A 15 8.85 4.18 4.46
C ILE A 15 7.56 5.01 4.32
N THR A 16 6.39 4.37 4.35
CA THR A 16 5.08 5.06 4.25
C THR A 16 4.86 6.05 5.38
N VAL A 17 5.15 5.64 6.63
CA VAL A 17 5.09 6.49 7.83
C VAL A 17 6.05 7.66 7.73
N PHE A 18 7.28 7.43 7.25
CA PHE A 18 8.24 8.50 7.02
C PHE A 18 7.70 9.55 6.04
N PHE A 19 7.23 9.14 4.87
CA PHE A 19 6.63 10.07 3.90
C PHE A 19 5.41 10.79 4.47
N ARG A 20 4.56 10.06 5.20
CA ARG A 20 3.33 10.60 5.77
C ARG A 20 3.58 11.68 6.83
N PHE A 21 4.49 11.43 7.77
CA PHE A 21 4.64 12.27 8.95
C PHE A 21 5.90 13.13 8.96
N ALA A 22 6.99 12.69 8.34
CA ALA A 22 8.21 13.51 8.24
C ALA A 22 8.16 14.47 7.05
N LEU A 23 7.55 14.06 5.94
CA LEU A 23 7.37 14.92 4.74
C LEU A 23 5.94 15.43 4.58
N GLU A 24 5.05 15.15 5.54
CA GLU A 24 3.66 15.60 5.58
C GLU A 24 2.86 15.28 4.31
N MET A 25 3.23 14.21 3.60
CA MET A 25 2.57 13.85 2.33
C MET A 25 1.16 13.30 2.57
N LYS A 26 0.18 13.98 1.97
CA LYS A 26 -1.21 13.53 1.92
C LYS A 26 -1.58 13.26 0.47
N ALA A 27 -1.83 12.00 0.12
CA ALA A 27 -2.09 11.65 -1.27
C ALA A 27 -3.27 12.42 -1.90
N GLY A 28 -4.31 12.78 -1.13
CA GLY A 28 -5.41 13.61 -1.62
C GLY A 28 -4.99 14.98 -2.17
N GLU A 29 -3.87 15.53 -1.69
CA GLU A 29 -3.32 16.82 -2.11
C GLU A 29 -2.12 16.60 -3.04
N THR A 30 -1.15 15.78 -2.61
CA THR A 30 0.15 15.62 -3.30
C THR A 30 0.04 14.86 -4.62
N THR A 31 -0.92 13.93 -4.76
CA THR A 31 -1.08 13.14 -6.00
C THR A 31 -2.32 13.51 -6.78
N LYS A 32 -2.95 14.66 -6.47
CA LYS A 32 -4.19 15.10 -7.13
C LYS A 32 -4.05 15.25 -8.64
N ALA A 33 -2.88 15.65 -9.13
CA ALA A 33 -2.60 15.73 -10.57
C ALA A 33 -2.75 14.36 -11.28
N VAL A 34 -2.52 13.26 -10.57
CA VAL A 34 -2.64 11.89 -11.09
C VAL A 34 -4.10 11.43 -11.15
N SER A 35 -5.03 12.14 -10.49
CA SER A 35 -6.45 11.77 -10.48
C SER A 35 -7.08 11.70 -11.87
N ALA A 36 -6.65 12.54 -12.81
CA ALA A 36 -7.12 12.49 -14.20
C ALA A 36 -6.71 11.18 -14.91
N LEU A 37 -5.52 10.65 -14.59
CA LEU A 37 -5.01 9.41 -15.18
C LEU A 37 -5.69 8.16 -14.60
N THR A 38 -6.20 8.26 -13.38
CA THR A 38 -6.86 7.16 -12.67
C THR A 38 -8.39 7.30 -12.67
N LEU A 39 -8.94 8.19 -13.50
CA LEU A 39 -10.38 8.47 -13.57
C LEU A 39 -10.99 8.82 -12.20
N GLY A 40 -10.23 9.53 -11.37
CA GLY A 40 -10.63 9.93 -10.03
C GLY A 40 -10.39 8.87 -8.95
N ILE A 41 -9.95 7.65 -9.30
CA ILE A 41 -9.68 6.58 -8.33
C ILE A 41 -8.34 6.86 -7.62
N ARG A 42 -8.33 6.83 -6.29
CA ARG A 42 -7.12 6.95 -5.50
C ARG A 42 -6.44 5.59 -5.41
N ILE A 43 -5.21 5.51 -5.94
CA ILE A 43 -4.47 4.25 -5.95
C ILE A 43 -3.76 4.05 -4.62
N HIS A 44 -4.25 3.08 -3.86
CA HIS A 44 -3.60 2.55 -2.67
C HIS A 44 -2.59 1.48 -3.08
N HIS A 45 -1.42 1.43 -2.43
CA HIS A 45 -0.46 0.35 -2.71
C HIS A 45 -1.02 -1.02 -2.31
N GLY A 46 -2.06 -1.05 -1.45
CA GLY A 46 -2.84 -2.25 -1.19
C GLY A 46 -3.54 -2.83 -2.41
N TYR A 47 -4.02 -2.00 -3.34
CA TYR A 47 -4.63 -2.47 -4.60
C TYR A 47 -3.59 -3.13 -5.50
N ALA A 48 -2.41 -2.52 -5.63
CA ALA A 48 -1.28 -3.11 -6.35
C ALA A 48 -0.83 -4.42 -5.68
N GLY A 49 -0.83 -4.46 -4.35
CA GLY A 49 -0.55 -5.67 -3.58
C GLY A 49 -1.51 -6.81 -3.89
N LEU A 50 -2.82 -6.56 -3.83
CA LEU A 50 -3.85 -7.55 -4.13
C LEU A 50 -3.81 -8.03 -5.58
N ALA A 51 -3.60 -7.12 -6.52
CA ALA A 51 -3.43 -7.45 -7.93
C ALA A 51 -2.21 -8.37 -8.14
N LEU A 52 -1.08 -8.07 -7.49
CA LEU A 52 0.14 -8.86 -7.61
C LEU A 52 0.02 -10.24 -6.94
N ILE A 53 -0.67 -10.34 -5.80
CA ILE A 53 -1.01 -11.64 -5.18
C ILE A 53 -1.78 -12.50 -6.17
N THR A 54 -2.82 -11.94 -6.78
CA THR A 54 -3.67 -12.66 -7.73
C THR A 54 -2.88 -13.06 -8.98
N ALA A 55 -2.09 -12.14 -9.54
CA ALA A 55 -1.25 -12.38 -10.71
C ALA A 55 -0.15 -13.43 -10.44
N SER A 56 0.34 -13.55 -9.20
CA SER A 56 1.40 -14.49 -8.84
C SER A 56 1.05 -15.95 -9.13
N ALA A 57 -0.25 -16.30 -9.12
CA ALA A 57 -0.73 -17.63 -9.48
C ALA A 57 -0.37 -18.04 -10.91
N PHE A 58 -0.26 -17.06 -11.81
CA PHE A 58 0.04 -17.23 -13.23
C PHE A 58 1.54 -17.07 -13.55
N PHE A 59 2.37 -16.73 -12.56
CA PHE A 59 3.80 -16.57 -12.77
C PHE A 59 4.51 -17.94 -12.75
N SER A 60 5.64 -18.03 -13.45
CA SER A 60 6.51 -19.20 -13.37
C SER A 60 7.02 -19.41 -11.94
N GLU A 61 7.35 -20.66 -11.59
CA GLU A 61 7.80 -21.03 -10.23
C GLU A 61 8.96 -20.18 -9.72
N LYS A 62 9.83 -19.70 -10.62
CA LYS A 62 10.93 -18.79 -10.32
C LYS A 62 10.45 -17.47 -9.69
N TYR A 63 9.34 -16.91 -10.16
CA TYR A 63 8.85 -15.58 -9.76
C TYR A 63 7.62 -15.62 -8.86
N LYS A 64 6.82 -16.69 -8.91
CA LYS A 64 5.59 -16.88 -8.13
C LYS A 64 5.78 -16.52 -6.65
N LYS A 65 6.81 -17.08 -6.02
CA LYS A 65 7.09 -16.85 -4.59
C LYS A 65 7.46 -15.40 -4.28
N ILE A 66 8.26 -14.76 -5.14
CA ILE A 66 8.69 -13.37 -4.93
C ILE A 66 7.49 -12.44 -5.12
N ALA A 67 6.72 -12.63 -6.19
CA ALA A 67 5.50 -11.87 -6.46
C ALA A 67 4.48 -11.97 -5.32
N PHE A 68 4.24 -13.19 -4.81
CA PHE A 68 3.34 -13.38 -3.67
C PHE A 68 3.82 -12.66 -2.41
N ILE A 69 5.12 -12.77 -2.07
CA ILE A 69 5.69 -12.10 -0.89
C ILE A 69 5.58 -10.57 -1.02
N THR A 70 5.94 -10.02 -2.18
CA THR A 70 5.85 -8.58 -2.44
C THR A 70 4.41 -8.10 -2.38
N GLY A 71 3.49 -8.80 -3.04
CA GLY A 71 2.07 -8.44 -3.07
C GLY A 71 1.43 -8.50 -1.68
N ALA A 72 1.68 -9.58 -0.93
CA ALA A 72 1.21 -9.71 0.45
C ALA A 72 1.74 -8.60 1.36
N SER A 73 3.01 -8.21 1.19
CA SER A 73 3.63 -7.17 2.02
C SER A 73 3.07 -5.78 1.73
N LEU A 74 2.83 -5.46 0.46
CA LEU A 74 2.18 -4.21 0.04
C LEU A 74 0.74 -4.14 0.59
N PHE A 75 -0.03 -5.21 0.43
CA PHE A 75 -1.40 -5.29 0.91
C PHE A 75 -1.49 -5.14 2.43
N LEU A 76 -0.65 -5.87 3.18
CA LEU A 76 -0.65 -5.78 4.63
C LEU A 76 -0.17 -4.42 5.14
N SER A 77 0.85 -3.82 4.51
CA SER A 77 1.29 -2.48 4.91
C SER A 77 0.20 -1.45 4.68
N ASP A 78 -0.50 -1.48 3.55
CA ASP A 78 -1.61 -0.54 3.29
C ASP A 78 -2.71 -0.64 4.34
N LEU A 79 -3.11 -1.86 4.70
CA LEU A 79 -4.10 -2.09 5.75
C LEU A 79 -3.62 -1.59 7.11
N ILE A 80 -2.36 -1.89 7.48
CA ILE A 80 -1.77 -1.43 8.74
C ILE A 80 -1.71 0.10 8.75
N HIS A 81 -1.24 0.72 7.67
CA HIS A 81 -1.09 2.15 7.57
C HIS A 81 -2.42 2.86 7.79
N HIS A 82 -3.44 2.48 7.04
CA HIS A 82 -4.75 3.13 7.11
C HIS A 82 -5.52 2.76 8.37
N PHE A 83 -5.65 1.47 8.68
CA PHE A 83 -6.58 1.03 9.73
C PHE A 83 -5.95 0.91 11.13
N VAL A 84 -4.62 0.96 11.23
CA VAL A 84 -3.92 0.95 12.53
C VAL A 84 -3.18 2.27 12.74
N VAL A 85 -2.21 2.60 11.90
CA VAL A 85 -1.30 3.73 12.15
C VAL A 85 -2.02 5.07 12.05
N LEU A 86 -2.61 5.39 10.89
CA LEU A 86 -3.37 6.63 10.70
C LEU A 86 -4.55 6.69 11.66
N LYS A 87 -5.32 5.60 11.78
CA LYS A 87 -6.46 5.57 12.69
C LYS A 87 -6.10 5.90 14.14
N LEU A 88 -4.97 5.39 14.65
CA LEU A 88 -4.53 5.66 16.02
C LEU A 88 -3.90 7.05 16.19
N ILE A 89 -3.20 7.56 15.19
CA ILE A 89 -2.45 8.83 15.29
C ILE A 89 -3.31 10.04 14.91
N THR A 90 -4.12 9.94 13.85
CA THR A 90 -4.92 11.05 13.29
C THR A 90 -6.40 10.94 13.61
N GLY A 91 -6.86 9.79 14.14
CA GLY A 91 -8.27 9.51 14.42
C GLY A 91 -9.09 9.11 13.18
N SER A 92 -8.49 9.04 12.00
CA SER A 92 -9.15 8.66 10.74
C SER A 92 -8.29 7.67 9.96
N ALA A 93 -8.93 6.74 9.25
CA ALA A 93 -8.19 5.83 8.38
C ALA A 93 -7.71 6.51 7.08
N GLU A 94 -8.32 7.63 6.67
CA GLU A 94 -8.03 8.33 5.41
C GLU A 94 -7.98 7.41 4.18
N PHE A 95 -8.84 6.39 4.18
CA PHE A 95 -8.98 5.40 3.11
C PHE A 95 -10.07 5.84 2.13
N ASP A 96 -9.76 6.81 1.28
CA ASP A 96 -10.68 7.32 0.28
C ASP A 96 -10.54 6.58 -1.04
N ILE A 97 -11.62 6.02 -1.57
CA ILE A 97 -11.59 5.34 -2.88
C ILE A 97 -11.41 6.35 -4.03
N PHE A 98 -11.96 7.55 -3.88
CA PHE A 98 -11.88 8.62 -4.88
C PHE A 98 -11.11 9.82 -4.33
N TYR A 99 -10.40 10.52 -5.21
CA TYR A 99 -9.84 11.84 -4.88
C TYR A 99 -10.97 12.80 -4.49
N ARG A 100 -10.70 13.68 -3.51
CA ARG A 100 -11.60 14.75 -3.06
C ARG A 100 -11.05 16.12 -3.47
#